data_AF-A0A366W990-F1
#
_entry.id   AF-A0A366W990-F1
#
_cell.length_a   1.000
_cell.length_b   1.000
_cell.length_c   1.000
_cell.angle_alpha   90.00
_cell.angle_beta   90.00
_cell.angle_gamma   90.00
#
_symmetry.space_group_name_H-M   'P 1'
#
loop_
_entity.id
_entity.type
_entity.pdbx_description
1 polymer ?
#
loop_
_entity_poly.entity_id
_entity_poly.type
_entity_poly.pdbx_seq_one_letter_code
_entity_poly.pdbx_strand_id
1 'polypeptide(L)'
;MDYLTDLSLKPDTLEDTMHKALDTNLWLFGTHYSLMASNASLKTVVRKFCDRKYSGDRASKRPDLLLTQGFDGRYLLIEFKRPSKTIGREEVAQAEDYRDELTSQLDSTAAFEIMVVGKGRDPKLSPDRLAANVSVQSYQSLIAAARNEITWLVKTLK
;
A
#
# COMPACT_ATOMS: atom_id res chain seq x y z
N MET A 1 0.24 -17.25 7.16
CA MET A 1 -1.00 -16.52 6.82
C MET A 1 -2.02 -16.48 7.95
N ASP A 2 -2.21 -17.56 8.71
CA ASP A 2 -3.22 -17.60 9.78
C ASP A 2 -3.01 -16.51 10.84
N TYR A 3 -1.75 -16.21 11.22
CA TYR A 3 -1.42 -15.07 12.07
C TYR A 3 -1.94 -13.72 11.55
N LEU A 4 -1.82 -13.46 10.25
CA LEU A 4 -2.30 -12.21 9.64
C LEU A 4 -3.82 -12.18 9.60
N THR A 5 -4.45 -13.32 9.34
CA THR A 5 -5.90 -13.47 9.44
C THR A 5 -6.36 -13.13 10.86
N ASP A 6 -5.73 -13.69 11.88
CA ASP A 6 -6.08 -13.44 13.28
C ASP A 6 -5.94 -11.97 13.67
N LEU A 7 -4.85 -11.31 13.24
CA LEU A 7 -4.68 -9.88 13.46
C LEU A 7 -5.77 -9.05 12.74
N SER A 8 -6.12 -9.41 11.51
CA SER A 8 -7.14 -8.69 10.71
C SER A 8 -8.56 -8.80 11.28
N LEU A 9 -8.84 -9.87 12.04
CA LEU A 9 -10.16 -10.12 12.63
C LEU A 9 -10.34 -9.46 14.01
N LYS A 10 -9.25 -9.10 14.67
CA LYS A 10 -9.27 -8.43 15.99
C LYS A 10 -9.53 -6.93 15.82
N PRO A 11 -10.66 -6.37 16.30
CA PRO A 11 -11.01 -4.97 16.08
C PRO A 11 -10.03 -3.98 16.72
N ASP A 12 -9.38 -4.40 17.82
CA ASP A 12 -8.45 -3.59 18.60
C ASP A 12 -7.00 -3.66 18.08
N THR A 13 -6.75 -4.44 17.02
CA THR A 13 -5.45 -4.46 16.37
C THR A 13 -5.07 -3.05 15.93
N LEU A 14 -3.91 -2.60 16.37
CA LEU A 14 -3.37 -1.30 16.00
C LEU A 14 -2.85 -1.33 14.56
N GLU A 15 -2.86 -0.18 13.90
CA GLU A 15 -2.32 0.00 12.54
C GLU A 15 -0.84 -0.41 12.47
N ASP A 16 -0.03 0.08 13.42
CA ASP A 16 1.39 -0.27 13.56
C ASP A 16 1.62 -1.78 13.73
N THR A 17 0.72 -2.49 14.44
CA THR A 17 0.80 -3.95 14.56
C THR A 17 0.61 -4.61 13.21
N MET A 18 -0.37 -4.16 12.42
CA MET A 18 -0.57 -4.70 11.07
C MET A 18 0.58 -4.34 10.14
N HIS A 19 1.03 -3.10 10.16
CA HIS A 19 2.13 -2.62 9.34
C HIS A 19 3.38 -3.48 9.54
N LYS A 20 3.83 -3.65 10.78
CA LYS A 20 5.00 -4.49 11.11
C LYS A 20 4.84 -5.94 10.62
N ALA A 21 3.63 -6.48 10.71
CA ALA A 21 3.35 -7.82 10.22
C ALA A 21 3.43 -7.90 8.69
N LEU A 22 3.01 -6.84 7.97
CA LEU A 22 3.02 -6.78 6.50
C LEU A 22 4.37 -6.42 5.91
N ASP A 23 5.20 -5.65 6.62
CA ASP A 23 6.58 -5.32 6.24
C ASP A 23 7.43 -6.57 5.97
N THR A 24 7.16 -7.65 6.70
CA THR A 24 7.84 -8.94 6.55
C THR A 24 7.13 -9.90 5.58
N ASN A 25 5.97 -9.51 5.04
CA ASN A 25 5.10 -10.33 4.20
C ASN A 25 4.67 -9.61 2.90
N LEU A 26 5.59 -8.88 2.27
CA LEU A 26 5.30 -8.05 1.09
C LEU A 26 4.75 -8.83 -0.12
N TRP A 27 5.03 -10.13 -0.18
CA TRP A 27 4.48 -11.04 -1.19
C TRP A 27 2.95 -11.04 -1.23
N LEU A 28 2.26 -10.59 -0.17
CA LEU A 28 0.81 -10.41 -0.13
C LEU A 28 0.28 -9.39 -1.15
N PHE A 29 1.13 -8.45 -1.58
CA PHE A 29 0.74 -7.41 -2.54
C PHE A 29 0.99 -7.82 -3.99
N GLY A 30 1.60 -8.98 -4.23
CA GLY A 30 1.96 -9.49 -5.54
C GLY A 30 3.44 -9.86 -5.61
N THR A 31 3.74 -10.95 -6.32
CA THR A 31 5.10 -11.50 -6.42
C THR A 31 6.07 -10.66 -7.25
N HIS A 32 5.55 -9.70 -8.02
CA HIS A 32 6.33 -8.78 -8.87
C HIS A 32 6.78 -7.50 -8.18
N TYR A 33 6.34 -7.24 -6.95
CA TYR A 33 6.72 -6.05 -6.20
C TYR A 33 8.00 -6.27 -5.39
N SER A 34 8.94 -5.33 -5.50
CA SER A 34 10.13 -5.25 -4.65
C SER A 34 10.00 -4.09 -3.66
N LEU A 35 10.51 -4.27 -2.43
CA LEU A 35 10.48 -3.23 -1.40
C LEU A 35 11.39 -2.06 -1.80
N MET A 36 10.80 -0.88 -1.98
CA MET A 36 11.54 0.36 -2.14
C MET A 36 11.70 1.04 -0.78
N ALA A 37 10.60 1.30 -0.08
CA ALA A 37 10.63 1.84 1.27
C ALA A 37 9.46 1.35 2.13
N SER A 38 9.73 1.16 3.42
CA SER A 38 8.72 0.97 4.46
C SER A 38 8.93 2.00 5.56
N ASN A 39 7.85 2.64 6.03
CA ASN A 39 7.87 3.53 7.19
C ASN A 39 8.88 4.69 7.12
N ALA A 40 9.29 5.06 5.90
CA ALA A 40 10.30 6.08 5.67
C ALA A 40 9.66 7.43 5.36
N SER A 41 10.27 8.51 5.85
CA SER A 41 9.84 9.86 5.45
C SER A 41 9.99 10.06 3.94
N LEU A 42 9.12 10.87 3.35
CA LEU A 42 9.22 11.26 1.93
C LEU A 42 10.61 11.80 1.59
N LYS A 43 11.22 12.58 2.50
CA LYS A 43 12.61 13.04 2.38
C LYS A 43 13.62 11.89 2.28
N THR A 44 13.47 10.85 3.09
CA THR A 44 14.33 9.66 3.05
C THR A 44 14.18 8.92 1.73
N VAL A 45 12.95 8.77 1.24
CA VAL A 45 12.64 8.11 -0.03
C VAL A 45 13.30 8.87 -1.19
N VAL A 46 13.01 10.16 -1.33
CA VAL A 46 13.57 10.99 -2.42
C VAL A 46 15.09 11.02 -2.39
N ARG A 47 15.70 11.15 -1.21
CA ARG A 47 17.17 11.11 -1.10
C ARG A 47 17.75 9.77 -1.50
N LYS A 48 17.15 8.66 -1.04
CA LYS A 48 17.69 7.31 -1.26
C LYS A 48 17.54 6.84 -2.71
N PHE A 49 16.46 7.25 -3.38
CA PHE A 49 16.10 6.71 -4.70
C PHE A 49 16.29 7.67 -5.86
N CYS A 50 16.38 8.97 -5.60
CA CYS A 50 16.55 9.98 -6.64
C CYS A 50 17.86 10.75 -6.51
N ASP A 51 18.65 10.47 -5.46
CA ASP A 51 19.86 11.22 -5.07
C ASP A 51 19.63 12.74 -5.04
N ARG A 52 18.41 13.15 -4.63
CA ARG A 52 17.95 14.53 -4.61
C ARG A 52 17.57 15.00 -3.22
N LYS A 53 17.65 16.31 -3.01
CA LYS A 53 17.13 16.96 -1.81
C LYS A 53 15.63 17.19 -1.99
N TYR A 54 14.83 16.62 -1.09
CA TYR A 54 13.37 16.83 -1.07
C TYR A 54 13.02 18.31 -0.98
N SER A 55 12.02 18.72 -1.77
CA SER A 55 11.48 20.07 -1.86
C SER A 55 9.94 20.04 -1.71
N GLY A 56 9.42 20.34 -0.53
CA GLY A 56 7.98 20.33 -0.26
C GLY A 56 7.67 20.53 1.22
N ASP A 57 6.40 20.71 1.56
CA ASP A 57 5.98 21.11 2.92
C ASP A 57 5.70 19.90 3.84
N ARG A 58 5.61 18.69 3.29
CA ARG A 58 5.29 17.47 4.04
C ARG A 58 6.46 16.50 4.17
N ALA A 59 7.68 17.03 4.22
CA ALA A 59 8.93 16.24 4.34
C ALA A 59 8.92 15.18 5.46
N SER A 60 8.17 15.44 6.55
CA SER A 60 8.06 14.57 7.73
C SER A 60 6.95 13.52 7.62
N LYS A 61 6.05 13.64 6.65
CA LYS A 61 4.98 12.67 6.40
C LYS A 61 5.57 11.38 5.83
N ARG A 62 4.87 10.28 6.09
CA ARG A 62 5.32 8.93 5.82
C ARG A 62 4.14 8.20 5.18
N PRO A 63 4.22 7.80 3.90
CA PRO A 63 3.38 6.71 3.44
C PRO A 63 3.81 5.45 4.19
N ASP A 64 2.87 4.55 4.44
CA ASP A 64 3.18 3.34 5.20
C ASP A 64 4.12 2.42 4.41
N LEU A 65 3.80 2.17 3.14
CA LEU A 65 4.69 1.49 2.21
C LEU A 65 4.74 2.19 0.86
N LEU A 66 5.93 2.16 0.26
CA LEU A 66 6.13 2.45 -1.15
C LEU A 66 6.90 1.28 -1.77
N LEU A 67 6.25 0.59 -2.71
CA LEU A 67 6.81 -0.53 -3.46
C LEU A 67 7.09 -0.10 -4.90
N THR A 68 8.05 -0.76 -5.54
CA THR A 68 8.31 -0.61 -6.98
C THR A 68 8.11 -1.95 -7.66
N GLN A 69 7.43 -1.95 -8.79
CA GLN A 69 7.34 -3.11 -9.67
C GLN A 69 8.58 -3.11 -10.58
N GLY A 70 9.30 -4.24 -10.58
CA GLY A 70 10.44 -4.59 -11.46
C GLY A 70 11.08 -3.48 -12.29
N PHE A 71 11.19 -3.72 -13.60
CA PHE A 71 11.89 -2.85 -14.57
C PHE A 71 10.97 -1.84 -15.28
N ASP A 72 9.65 -1.99 -15.14
CA ASP A 72 8.67 -1.08 -15.75
C ASP A 72 8.45 0.20 -14.93
N GLY A 73 9.07 0.28 -13.76
CA GLY A 73 9.20 1.50 -12.97
C GLY A 73 7.92 1.96 -12.30
N ARG A 74 6.87 1.11 -12.25
CA ARG A 74 5.60 1.46 -11.62
C ARG A 74 5.73 1.46 -10.10
N TYR A 75 5.13 2.45 -9.46
CA TYR A 75 5.11 2.58 -8.02
C TYR A 75 3.76 2.13 -7.47
N LEU A 76 3.78 1.39 -6.36
CA LEU A 76 2.60 1.09 -5.58
C LEU A 76 2.75 1.76 -4.21
N LEU A 77 1.92 2.76 -3.96
CA LEU A 77 1.78 3.42 -2.66
C LEU A 77 0.70 2.72 -1.86
N ILE A 78 1.04 2.24 -0.67
CA ILE A 78 0.09 1.57 0.22
C ILE A 78 -0.07 2.37 1.49
N GLU A 79 -1.32 2.67 1.82
CA GLU A 79 -1.71 3.29 3.09
C GLU A 79 -2.50 2.27 3.90
N PHE A 80 -1.99 1.94 5.08
CA PHE A 80 -2.65 1.07 6.03
C PHE A 80 -3.54 1.90 6.94
N LYS A 81 -4.69 1.31 7.29
CA LYS A 81 -5.51 1.73 8.41
C LYS A 81 -5.71 0.56 9.35
N ARG A 82 -6.15 0.83 10.57
CA ARG A 82 -6.54 -0.21 11.53
C ARG A 82 -7.55 -1.20 10.89
N PRO A 83 -7.51 -2.50 11.21
CA PRO A 83 -8.44 -3.48 10.62
C PRO A 83 -9.93 -3.18 10.83
N SER A 84 -10.28 -2.44 11.88
CA SER A 84 -11.65 -2.01 12.17
C SER A 84 -12.09 -0.74 11.42
N LYS A 85 -11.15 -0.03 10.78
CA LYS A 85 -11.43 1.24 10.10
C LYS A 85 -12.01 1.00 8.70
N THR A 86 -13.26 1.41 8.51
CA THR A 86 -13.87 1.53 7.18
C THR A 86 -13.18 2.65 6.39
N ILE A 87 -12.86 2.38 5.14
CA ILE A 87 -12.13 3.31 4.26
C ILE A 87 -13.14 4.17 3.49
N GLY A 88 -13.15 5.46 3.80
CA GLY A 88 -13.96 6.48 3.15
C GLY A 88 -13.12 7.39 2.25
N ARG A 89 -13.69 8.56 1.93
CA ARG A 89 -13.05 9.54 1.04
C ARG A 89 -11.82 10.20 1.67
N GLU A 90 -11.84 10.42 2.99
CA GLU A 90 -10.74 11.06 3.70
C GLU A 90 -9.46 10.21 3.65
N GLU A 91 -9.57 8.90 3.86
CA GLU A 91 -8.44 7.98 3.83
C GLU A 91 -7.86 7.83 2.42
N VAL A 92 -8.72 7.84 1.39
CA VAL A 92 -8.28 7.84 -0.01
C VAL A 92 -7.57 9.15 -0.35
N ALA A 93 -8.16 10.29 0.02
CA ALA A 93 -7.56 11.60 -0.25
C ALA A 93 -6.18 11.74 0.42
N GLN A 94 -6.00 11.19 1.63
CA GLN A 94 -4.69 11.15 2.29
C GLN A 94 -3.63 10.41 1.45
N ALA A 95 -4.00 9.27 0.84
CA ALA A 95 -3.07 8.50 0.02
C ALA A 95 -2.78 9.18 -1.33
N GLU A 96 -3.78 9.82 -1.92
CA GLU A 96 -3.63 10.62 -3.15
C GLU A 96 -2.70 11.82 -2.94
N ASP A 97 -2.85 12.51 -1.81
CA ASP A 97 -1.95 13.59 -1.41
C ASP A 97 -0.48 13.15 -1.37
N TYR A 98 -0.19 11.95 -0.82
CA TYR A 98 1.18 11.43 -0.79
C TYR A 98 1.71 11.10 -2.18
N ARG A 99 0.86 10.55 -3.07
CA ARG A 99 1.21 10.32 -4.47
C ARG A 99 1.57 11.62 -5.17
N ASP A 100 0.76 12.66 -5.02
CA ASP A 100 0.95 13.93 -5.73
C ASP A 100 2.26 14.59 -5.32
N GLU A 101 2.58 14.53 -4.03
CA GLU A 101 3.87 15.00 -3.53
C GLU A 101 5.03 14.18 -4.07
N LEU A 102 4.98 12.86 -4.01
CA LEU A 102 6.03 12.01 -4.56
C LEU A 102 6.23 12.28 -6.06
N THR A 103 5.14 12.35 -6.82
CA THR A 103 5.16 12.61 -8.27
C THR A 103 5.86 13.94 -8.58
N SER A 104 5.64 14.98 -7.77
CA SER A 104 6.34 16.27 -7.94
C SER A 104 7.86 16.20 -7.72
N GLN A 105 8.34 15.17 -7.01
CA GLN A 105 9.75 15.02 -6.63
C GLN A 105 10.50 13.97 -7.48
N LEU A 106 9.78 13.05 -8.12
CA LEU A 106 10.35 12.02 -8.98
C LEU A 106 10.41 12.52 -10.43
N ASP A 107 11.54 12.31 -11.12
CA ASP A 107 11.68 12.64 -12.55
C ASP A 107 10.91 11.70 -13.49
N SER A 108 10.24 10.69 -12.94
CA SER A 108 9.71 9.58 -13.71
C SER A 108 8.26 9.83 -14.10
N THR A 109 7.94 9.63 -15.38
CA THR A 109 6.55 9.48 -15.87
C THR A 109 5.93 8.14 -15.44
N ALA A 110 6.54 7.46 -14.47
CA ALA A 110 6.08 6.21 -13.90
C ALA A 110 4.65 6.32 -13.39
N ALA A 111 3.85 5.30 -13.70
CA ALA A 111 2.51 5.20 -13.15
C ALA A 111 2.58 4.91 -11.65
N PHE A 112 1.78 5.65 -10.88
CA PHE A 112 1.53 5.38 -9.47
C PHE A 112 0.19 4.70 -9.31
N GLU A 113 0.20 3.54 -8.69
CA GLU A 113 -0.98 2.88 -8.14
C GLU A 113 -1.08 3.19 -6.64
N ILE A 114 -2.30 3.36 -6.15
CA ILE A 114 -2.61 3.57 -4.75
C ILE A 114 -3.45 2.40 -4.26
N MET A 115 -3.08 1.84 -3.12
CA MET A 115 -3.86 0.85 -2.40
C MET A 115 -4.07 1.31 -0.97
N VAL A 116 -5.33 1.45 -0.57
CA VAL A 116 -5.69 1.73 0.83
C VAL A 116 -6.26 0.46 1.46
N VAL A 117 -5.71 0.03 2.58
CA VAL A 117 -6.09 -1.24 3.22
C VAL A 117 -6.61 -1.01 4.64
N GLY A 118 -7.79 -1.55 4.94
CA GLY A 118 -8.42 -1.46 6.27
C GLY A 118 -9.47 -2.54 6.47
N LYS A 119 -10.62 -2.17 7.04
CA LYS A 119 -11.82 -3.05 7.11
C LYS A 119 -12.42 -3.33 5.72
N GLY A 120 -12.15 -2.44 4.78
CA GLY A 120 -12.77 -2.42 3.46
C GLY A 120 -13.45 -1.08 3.19
N ARG A 121 -14.00 -0.96 1.98
CA ARG A 121 -14.58 0.27 1.44
C ARG A 121 -15.89 0.63 2.12
N ASP A 122 -16.08 1.92 2.43
CA ASP A 122 -17.40 2.46 2.78
C ASP A 122 -18.35 2.27 1.58
N PRO A 123 -19.53 1.64 1.75
CA PRO A 123 -20.50 1.49 0.68
C PRO A 123 -20.85 2.80 -0.04
N LYS A 124 -20.81 3.95 0.65
CA LYS A 124 -21.05 5.28 0.09
C LYS A 124 -19.95 5.75 -0.85
N LEU A 125 -18.75 5.22 -0.73
CA LEU A 125 -17.63 5.50 -1.62
C LEU A 125 -17.75 4.59 -2.85
N SER A 126 -18.50 5.01 -3.88
CA SER A 126 -18.67 4.19 -5.09
C SER A 126 -17.32 3.90 -5.76
N PRO A 127 -17.05 2.65 -6.23
CA PRO A 127 -15.87 2.33 -7.01
C PRO A 127 -15.71 3.22 -8.25
N ASP A 128 -16.82 3.56 -8.92
CA ASP A 128 -16.80 4.40 -10.13
C ASP A 128 -16.37 5.86 -9.85
N ARG A 129 -16.30 6.25 -8.57
CA ARG A 129 -15.85 7.57 -8.12
C ARG A 129 -14.41 7.57 -7.64
N LEU A 130 -13.74 6.42 -7.66
CA LEU A 130 -12.30 6.32 -7.41
C LEU A 130 -11.57 6.55 -8.74
N ALA A 131 -10.41 7.17 -8.67
CA ALA A 131 -9.52 7.21 -9.82
C ALA A 131 -9.13 5.78 -10.22
N ALA A 132 -8.89 5.56 -11.52
CA ALA A 132 -8.64 4.21 -12.06
C ALA A 132 -7.40 3.52 -11.45
N ASN A 133 -6.47 4.29 -10.91
CA ASN A 133 -5.26 3.83 -10.24
C ASN A 133 -5.40 3.72 -8.71
N VAL A 134 -6.60 3.89 -8.16
CA VAL A 134 -6.86 3.80 -6.71
C VAL A 134 -7.69 2.56 -6.42
N SER A 135 -7.20 1.74 -5.49
CA SER A 135 -7.90 0.57 -4.99
C SER A 135 -8.08 0.64 -3.48
N VAL A 136 -9.20 0.08 -3.01
CA VAL A 136 -9.49 -0.06 -1.58
C VAL A 136 -9.69 -1.54 -1.29
N GLN A 137 -8.89 -2.08 -0.36
CA GLN A 137 -8.91 -3.48 0.01
C GLN A 137 -9.25 -3.65 1.49
N SER A 138 -9.91 -4.76 1.82
CA SER A 138 -9.90 -5.24 3.21
C SER A 138 -8.66 -6.10 3.43
N TYR A 139 -8.15 -6.15 4.65
CA TYR A 139 -7.07 -7.10 4.99
C TYR A 139 -7.48 -8.54 4.67
N GLN A 140 -8.74 -8.90 4.92
CA GLN A 140 -9.27 -10.23 4.62
C GLN A 140 -9.21 -10.53 3.12
N SER A 141 -9.63 -9.59 2.27
CA SER A 141 -9.58 -9.73 0.81
C SER A 141 -8.15 -9.89 0.31
N LEU A 142 -7.23 -9.07 0.82
CA LEU A 142 -5.81 -9.12 0.47
C LEU A 142 -5.19 -10.48 0.83
N ILE A 143 -5.38 -10.93 2.06
CA ILE A 143 -4.85 -12.22 2.54
C ILE A 143 -5.48 -13.39 1.76
N ALA A 144 -6.78 -13.33 1.49
CA ALA A 144 -7.46 -14.37 0.71
C ALA A 144 -6.92 -14.44 -0.73
N ALA A 145 -6.73 -13.29 -1.38
CA ALA A 145 -6.18 -13.21 -2.74
C ALA A 145 -4.78 -13.84 -2.81
N ALA A 146 -3.88 -13.44 -1.91
CA ALA A 146 -2.52 -13.98 -1.87
C ALA A 146 -2.51 -15.50 -1.54
N ARG A 147 -3.43 -15.97 -0.69
CA ARG A 147 -3.56 -17.42 -0.40
C ARG A 147 -3.96 -18.19 -1.65
N ASN A 148 -4.91 -17.65 -2.40
CA ASN A 148 -5.38 -18.25 -3.64
C ASN A 148 -4.27 -18.28 -4.70
N GLU A 149 -3.48 -17.21 -4.82
CA GLU A 149 -2.34 -17.13 -5.75
C GLU A 149 -1.29 -18.20 -5.43
N ILE A 150 -0.84 -18.31 -4.18
CA ILE A 150 0.12 -19.36 -3.78
C ILE A 150 -0.46 -20.76 -4.02
N THR A 151 -1.73 -20.97 -3.65
CA THR A 151 -2.39 -22.26 -3.85
C THR A 151 -2.43 -22.63 -5.32
N TRP A 152 -2.69 -21.65 -6.20
CA TRP A 152 -2.64 -21.85 -7.64
C TRP A 152 -1.24 -22.17 -8.13
N LEU A 153 -0.22 -21.39 -7.76
CA LEU A 153 1.19 -21.63 -8.14
C LEU A 153 1.65 -23.04 -7.73
N VAL A 154 1.37 -23.46 -6.49
CA VAL A 154 1.73 -24.80 -5.99
C VAL A 154 1.02 -25.91 -6.76
N LYS A 155 -0.23 -25.69 -7.19
CA LYS A 155 -0.97 -26.67 -8.01
C LYS A 155 -0.42 -26.78 -9.42
N THR A 156 -0.01 -25.67 -10.03
CA THR A 156 0.46 -25.61 -11.43
C THR A 156 1.94 -26.01 -11.59
N LEU A 157 2.70 -26.07 -10.48
CA LEU A 157 4.08 -26.58 -10.46
C LEU A 157 4.17 -28.11 -10.29
N LYS A 158 3.03 -28.81 -10.23
CA LYS A 158 2.94 -30.28 -10.27
C LYS A 158 2.66 -30.75 -11.69
#